data_AF-A0A538MG12-F1
#
_entry.id   AF-A0A538MG12-F1
#
_cell.length_a   1.000
_cell.length_b   1.000
_cell.length_c   1.000
_cell.angle_alpha   90.00
_cell.angle_beta   90.00
_cell.angle_gamma   90.00
#
_symmetry.space_group_name_H-M   'P 1'
#
loop_
_entity.id
_entity.type
_entity.pdbx_description
1 polymer ?
#
loop_
_entity_poly.entity_id
_entity_poly.type
_entity_poly.pdbx_seq_one_letter_code
_entity_poly.pdbx_strand_id
1 'polypeptide(L)'
;MRIGSGHPQSWLRWAAGVSFGLILACCGIASTGTPGRGERGTLVIHGIGDVSLDPSQIPAFRAKGYGWAWSGLGGLFRRDDITVANLECPVTDVVDPVLKPFTFRCDAGGLPAASRAGLDVASQANNHSYDDGPAGLVDSLSKIRAAGLVAVGAGRDEADALQAASLQINGWTVAVLGIDEVLDPADEVAAPEKPGTAAGHDFALALRAVRDAAASSDLVVVMIHWGVELDARPRGYQVGQAHRMIDAGADVILGSHPHRVQPMETYRGRPIFYSLGNFVWPRLTPMTSRTAIAEVVVAPDGATRGSLLPAEIVSDGHPMLITAPQNFDMRRLSHASARQTMASWQRIGTPSSGETNRSSAGASGTSRTTWRRPGSFPRVRAWAMSGSRCR
;
A
#
# COMPACT_ATOMS: atom_id res chain seq x y z
N MET A 1 -68.91 -33.04 30.82
CA MET A 1 -70.34 -33.33 31.07
C MET A 1 -70.80 -32.31 32.12
N ARG A 2 -71.97 -31.67 31.94
CA ARG A 2 -72.49 -30.42 32.59
C ARG A 2 -71.84 -29.11 32.09
N ILE A 3 -72.42 -28.34 31.16
CA ILE A 3 -73.71 -27.59 31.04
C ILE A 3 -73.61 -26.16 31.62
N GLY A 4 -74.06 -25.17 30.83
CA GLY A 4 -74.60 -23.89 31.30
C GLY A 4 -74.03 -22.68 30.53
N SER A 5 -74.59 -22.18 29.42
CA SER A 5 -75.92 -21.60 29.14
C SER A 5 -75.87 -20.07 29.06
N GLY A 6 -76.24 -19.53 27.89
CA GLY A 6 -77.20 -18.42 27.77
C GLY A 6 -76.69 -16.98 27.90
N HIS A 7 -76.48 -16.35 26.76
CA HIS A 7 -76.79 -14.92 26.50
C HIS A 7 -78.29 -14.62 26.77
N PRO A 8 -78.79 -13.36 26.96
CA PRO A 8 -78.46 -12.19 26.10
C PRO A 8 -78.62 -10.74 26.67
N GLN A 9 -78.14 -9.81 25.83
CA GLN A 9 -78.64 -8.45 25.49
C GLN A 9 -78.78 -7.28 26.50
N SER A 10 -78.08 -6.20 26.10
CA SER A 10 -78.52 -4.81 25.87
C SER A 10 -78.26 -3.71 26.92
N TRP A 11 -77.76 -2.57 26.39
CA TRP A 11 -78.01 -1.14 26.70
C TRP A 11 -76.79 -0.23 26.97
N LEU A 12 -76.74 0.85 26.15
CA LEU A 12 -76.11 2.19 26.25
C LEU A 12 -74.58 2.34 26.49
N ARG A 13 -73.81 2.83 25.50
CA ARG A 13 -73.54 4.24 25.06
C ARG A 13 -72.55 5.02 25.96
N TRP A 14 -71.44 5.48 25.38
CA TRP A 14 -71.01 6.89 25.29
C TRP A 14 -69.97 7.08 24.16
N ALA A 15 -69.97 8.27 23.58
CA ALA A 15 -69.46 8.62 22.26
C ALA A 15 -68.25 9.57 22.31
N ALA A 16 -67.40 9.52 21.28
CA ALA A 16 -66.66 10.63 20.66
C ALA A 16 -65.96 10.01 19.44
N GLY A 17 -66.30 10.31 18.18
CA GLY A 17 -66.21 11.62 17.54
C GLY A 17 -65.18 11.50 16.40
N VAL A 18 -65.59 10.91 15.27
CA VAL A 18 -64.77 10.75 14.06
C VAL A 18 -64.95 11.99 13.18
N SER A 19 -63.85 12.67 12.84
CA SER A 19 -63.81 13.61 11.72
C SER A 19 -63.17 12.92 10.52
N PHE A 20 -63.95 12.79 9.44
CA PHE A 20 -63.51 12.31 8.13
C PHE A 20 -62.72 13.43 7.43
N GLY A 21 -61.40 13.24 7.32
CA GLY A 21 -60.54 13.98 6.40
C GLY A 21 -60.21 13.10 5.20
N LEU A 22 -60.79 13.43 4.05
CA LEU A 22 -60.44 12.88 2.75
C LEU A 22 -58.95 13.17 2.46
N ILE A 23 -58.09 12.15 2.41
CA ILE A 23 -56.79 12.26 1.74
C ILE A 23 -56.87 11.37 0.50
N LEU A 24 -57.01 12.04 -0.65
CA LEU A 24 -56.85 11.44 -1.96
C LEU A 24 -55.48 10.74 -2.04
N ALA A 25 -55.53 9.44 -2.34
CA ALA A 25 -54.37 8.68 -2.74
C ALA A 25 -53.83 9.23 -4.07
N CYS A 26 -52.83 10.11 -4.00
CA CYS A 26 -51.92 10.31 -5.12
C CYS A 26 -50.95 9.14 -5.11
N CYS A 27 -51.19 8.18 -5.99
CA CYS A 27 -50.25 7.13 -6.35
C CYS A 27 -49.05 7.79 -7.07
N GLY A 28 -48.16 8.40 -6.29
CA GLY A 28 -46.83 8.75 -6.75
C GLY A 28 -46.03 7.47 -6.78
N ILE A 29 -45.74 6.97 -7.99
CA ILE A 29 -44.66 6.02 -8.20
C ILE A 29 -43.39 6.76 -7.76
N ALA A 30 -43.02 6.63 -6.49
CA ALA A 30 -41.69 6.93 -6.04
C ALA A 30 -40.81 5.91 -6.74
N SER A 31 -40.15 6.31 -7.83
CA SER A 31 -39.00 5.56 -8.30
C SER A 31 -38.05 5.50 -7.12
N THR A 32 -37.93 4.33 -6.50
CA THR A 32 -36.80 4.02 -5.65
C THR A 32 -35.59 3.95 -6.57
N GLY A 33 -35.09 5.12 -6.96
CA GLY A 33 -33.81 5.26 -7.59
C GLY A 33 -32.84 4.63 -6.61
N THR A 34 -32.24 3.50 -7.03
CA THR A 34 -31.01 3.00 -6.45
C THR A 34 -30.09 4.23 -6.28
N PRO A 35 -29.48 4.49 -5.11
CA PRO A 35 -28.59 5.62 -4.97
C PRO A 35 -27.59 5.56 -6.11
N GLY A 36 -27.67 6.51 -7.04
CA GLY A 36 -26.78 6.55 -8.18
C GLY A 36 -25.37 6.56 -7.63
N ARG A 37 -24.54 5.65 -8.11
CA ARG A 37 -23.09 5.69 -7.91
C ARG A 37 -22.66 7.13 -8.16
N GLY A 38 -22.13 7.81 -7.15
CA GLY A 38 -21.73 9.21 -7.29
C GLY A 38 -20.87 9.38 -8.54
N GLU A 39 -21.03 10.51 -9.24
CA GLU A 39 -20.27 10.77 -10.46
C GLU A 39 -18.77 10.63 -10.17
N ARG A 40 -18.09 9.78 -10.95
CA ARG A 40 -16.67 9.47 -10.76
C ARG A 40 -15.83 10.69 -11.17
N GLY A 41 -14.91 11.09 -10.30
CA GLY A 41 -13.90 12.12 -10.62
C GLY A 41 -12.72 11.54 -11.41
N THR A 42 -11.80 12.41 -11.82
CA THR A 42 -10.46 11.96 -12.25
C THR A 42 -9.67 11.48 -11.02
N LEU A 43 -8.87 10.43 -11.17
CA LEU A 43 -7.90 10.00 -10.16
C LEU A 43 -6.47 10.24 -10.65
N VAL A 44 -5.60 10.65 -9.73
CA VAL A 44 -4.15 10.62 -9.87
C VAL A 44 -3.59 9.66 -8.82
N ILE A 45 -2.92 8.62 -9.28
CA ILE A 45 -2.34 7.55 -8.47
C ILE A 45 -0.83 7.60 -8.64
N HIS A 46 -0.09 7.67 -7.54
CA HIS A 46 1.35 7.47 -7.57
C HIS A 46 1.76 6.10 -7.05
N GLY A 47 2.78 5.52 -7.68
CA GLY A 47 3.48 4.34 -7.21
C GLY A 47 4.96 4.62 -7.01
N ILE A 48 5.55 4.09 -5.94
CA ILE A 48 7.00 4.12 -5.70
C ILE A 48 7.52 2.71 -5.39
N GLY A 49 8.78 2.48 -5.74
CA GLY A 49 9.45 1.20 -5.49
C GLY A 49 9.97 1.10 -4.05
N ASP A 50 11.19 0.61 -3.90
CA ASP A 50 11.69 0.06 -2.63
C ASP A 50 11.92 1.17 -1.60
N VAL A 51 11.18 1.11 -0.49
CA VAL A 51 11.27 2.04 0.64
C VAL A 51 11.77 1.30 1.86
N SER A 52 12.90 1.75 2.41
CA SER A 52 13.39 1.36 3.72
C SER A 52 13.47 2.58 4.63
N LEU A 53 12.79 2.48 5.78
CA LEU A 53 12.87 3.41 6.91
C LEU A 53 13.84 2.90 8.00
N ASP A 54 14.77 2.01 7.64
CA ASP A 54 15.75 1.43 8.55
C ASP A 54 16.90 2.44 8.82
N PRO A 55 17.04 2.96 10.06
CA PRO A 55 18.09 3.92 10.40
C PRO A 55 19.48 3.29 10.54
N SER A 56 19.60 1.95 10.53
CA SER A 56 20.88 1.25 10.44
C SER A 56 21.43 1.30 9.01
N GLN A 57 20.55 1.21 8.01
CA GLN A 57 20.90 1.30 6.60
C GLN A 57 20.99 2.73 6.11
N ILE A 58 20.17 3.62 6.66
CA ILE A 58 20.11 5.03 6.30
C ILE A 58 20.44 5.88 7.54
N PRO A 59 21.74 6.02 7.91
CA PRO A 59 22.15 6.80 9.08
C PRO A 59 21.70 8.26 9.02
N ALA A 60 21.42 8.78 7.82
CA ALA A 60 20.90 10.13 7.62
C ALA A 60 19.61 10.40 8.41
N PHE A 61 18.78 9.40 8.70
CA PHE A 61 17.57 9.59 9.51
C PHE A 61 17.87 9.98 10.96
N ARG A 62 18.99 9.51 11.53
CA ARG A 62 19.41 9.88 12.90
C ARG A 62 19.80 11.36 12.98
N ALA A 63 20.39 11.90 11.91
CA ALA A 63 20.88 13.28 11.87
C ALA A 63 19.83 14.28 11.35
N LYS A 64 19.00 13.87 10.39
CA LYS A 64 18.08 14.77 9.65
C LYS A 64 16.60 14.51 9.94
N GLY A 65 16.29 13.42 10.64
CA GLY A 65 14.92 12.94 10.87
C GLY A 65 14.29 12.30 9.63
N TYR A 66 13.20 11.55 9.83
CA TYR A 66 12.52 10.82 8.75
C TYR A 66 11.83 11.69 7.70
N GLY A 67 11.57 12.97 8.00
CA GLY A 67 11.05 13.93 7.01
C GLY A 67 12.01 14.17 5.84
N TRP A 68 13.31 13.90 6.06
CA TRP A 68 14.35 13.95 5.03
C TRP A 68 13.98 13.15 3.78
N ALA A 69 13.43 11.94 3.96
CA ALA A 69 13.07 11.04 2.86
C ALA A 69 12.08 11.59 1.84
N TRP A 70 11.30 12.60 2.24
CA TRP A 70 10.18 13.10 1.45
C TRP A 70 10.36 14.55 1.00
N SER A 71 11.41 15.21 1.49
CA SER A 71 11.62 16.64 1.30
C SER A 71 11.97 17.02 -0.14
N GLY A 72 12.57 16.11 -0.91
CA GLY A 72 12.94 16.29 -2.31
C GLY A 72 11.80 16.21 -3.34
N LEU A 73 10.58 15.94 -2.89
CA LEU A 73 9.43 15.65 -3.78
C LEU A 73 8.51 16.86 -4.00
N GLY A 74 8.78 18.00 -3.34
CA GLY A 74 7.96 19.20 -3.48
C GLY A 74 6.48 18.99 -3.10
N GLY A 75 6.18 18.01 -2.25
CA GLY A 75 4.82 17.65 -1.85
C GLY A 75 3.96 16.98 -2.93
N LEU A 76 4.58 16.29 -3.90
CA LEU A 76 3.87 15.57 -4.98
C LEU A 76 2.73 14.69 -4.47
N PHE A 77 3.00 13.82 -3.49
CA PHE A 77 2.02 12.88 -2.89
C PHE A 77 0.97 13.56 -1.99
N ARG A 78 0.98 14.89 -1.88
CA ARG A 78 -0.12 15.63 -1.23
C ARG A 78 -1.10 16.20 -2.25
N ARG A 79 -0.81 16.08 -3.54
CA ARG A 79 -1.61 16.63 -4.64
C ARG A 79 -2.28 15.56 -5.49
N ASP A 80 -2.00 14.30 -5.22
CA ASP A 80 -2.67 13.15 -5.79
C ASP A 80 -3.81 12.67 -4.91
N ASP A 81 -4.43 11.58 -5.35
CA ASP A 81 -5.54 10.92 -4.67
C ASP A 81 -5.10 9.70 -3.86
N ILE A 82 -4.04 9.02 -4.28
CA ILE A 82 -3.45 7.87 -3.56
C ILE A 82 -1.98 7.63 -3.96
N THR A 83 -1.10 7.44 -2.98
CA THR A 83 0.26 6.91 -3.18
C THR A 83 0.43 5.50 -2.60
N VAL A 84 0.97 4.59 -3.41
CA VAL A 84 1.27 3.19 -3.06
C VAL A 84 2.79 2.96 -3.08
N ALA A 85 3.35 2.33 -2.03
CA ALA A 85 4.77 2.03 -1.92
C ALA A 85 5.05 0.56 -1.59
N ASN A 86 6.19 0.04 -2.08
CA ASN A 86 6.80 -1.17 -1.54
C ASN A 86 7.60 -0.82 -0.27
N LEU A 87 7.10 -1.20 0.91
CA LEU A 87 7.81 -1.00 2.18
C LEU A 87 8.59 -2.27 2.52
N GLU A 88 9.89 -2.25 2.26
CA GLU A 88 10.74 -3.44 2.15
C GLU A 88 11.57 -3.67 3.42
N CYS A 89 10.83 -3.85 4.51
CA CYS A 89 11.35 -4.12 5.86
C CYS A 89 10.16 -4.31 6.83
N PRO A 90 10.26 -5.12 7.89
CA PRO A 90 9.34 -5.05 9.00
C PRO A 90 9.55 -3.74 9.75
N VAL A 91 8.46 -3.03 10.04
CA VAL A 91 8.45 -1.89 10.93
C VAL A 91 8.18 -2.37 12.34
N THR A 92 9.20 -2.83 13.04
CA THR A 92 9.01 -3.55 14.30
C THR A 92 10.07 -3.22 15.35
N ASP A 93 9.69 -3.40 16.62
CA ASP A 93 10.63 -3.41 17.76
C ASP A 93 10.95 -4.85 18.19
N VAL A 94 10.30 -5.85 17.58
CA VAL A 94 10.63 -7.26 17.74
C VAL A 94 12.01 -7.48 17.14
N VAL A 95 12.87 -8.17 17.88
CA VAL A 95 14.21 -8.52 17.44
C VAL A 95 14.27 -10.04 17.39
N ASP A 96 13.95 -10.60 16.24
CA ASP A 96 13.99 -12.04 15.99
C ASP A 96 14.44 -12.30 14.54
N PRO A 97 15.68 -11.88 14.19
CA PRO A 97 16.11 -11.89 12.81
C PRO A 97 16.20 -13.32 12.28
N VAL A 98 15.54 -13.57 11.15
CA VAL A 98 15.68 -14.84 10.42
C VAL A 98 17.10 -14.98 9.88
N LEU A 99 17.56 -16.22 9.72
CA LEU A 99 18.90 -16.49 9.18
C LEU A 99 18.89 -16.29 7.65
N LYS A 100 19.22 -15.08 7.23
CA LYS A 100 19.42 -14.71 5.81
C LYS A 100 20.59 -13.72 5.66
N PRO A 101 21.15 -13.54 4.44
CA PRO A 101 22.32 -12.69 4.23
C PRO A 101 22.11 -11.21 4.60
N PHE A 102 20.88 -10.71 4.45
CA PHE A 102 20.52 -9.32 4.73
C PHE A 102 19.19 -9.26 5.47
N THR A 103 19.19 -8.69 6.67
CA THR A 103 17.97 -8.38 7.41
C THR A 103 17.85 -6.88 7.59
N PHE A 104 16.64 -6.36 7.38
CA PHE A 104 16.28 -4.98 7.60
C PHE A 104 15.26 -4.87 8.72
N ARG A 105 15.33 -3.75 9.46
CA ARG A 105 14.34 -3.43 10.48
C ARG A 105 14.04 -1.94 10.45
N CYS A 106 12.85 -1.61 10.00
CA CYS A 106 12.40 -0.23 9.93
C CYS A 106 11.93 0.29 11.29
N ASP A 107 12.23 1.57 11.53
CA ASP A 107 11.77 2.25 12.73
C ASP A 107 10.34 2.76 12.53
N ALA A 108 9.46 2.43 13.49
CA ALA A 108 8.09 2.95 13.54
C ALA A 108 8.02 4.48 13.58
N GLY A 109 9.07 5.14 14.10
CA GLY A 109 9.22 6.59 14.08
C GLY A 109 9.23 7.21 12.67
N GLY A 110 9.49 6.41 11.62
CA GLY A 110 9.44 6.86 10.24
C GLY A 110 8.05 6.94 9.61
N LEU A 111 7.11 6.10 10.07
CA LEU A 111 5.76 6.02 9.48
C LEU A 111 4.98 7.35 9.54
N PRO A 112 5.02 8.13 10.65
CA PRO A 112 4.35 9.43 10.68
C PRO A 112 4.91 10.42 9.64
N ALA A 113 6.20 10.34 9.32
CA ALA A 113 6.79 11.19 8.28
C ALA A 113 6.31 10.78 6.88
N ALA A 114 6.25 9.48 6.61
CA ALA A 114 5.71 8.94 5.36
C ALA A 114 4.23 9.31 5.16
N SER A 115 3.40 9.11 6.19
CA SER A 115 1.98 9.51 6.16
C SER A 115 1.81 11.02 5.92
N ARG A 116 2.56 11.87 6.62
CA ARG A 116 2.52 13.34 6.39
C ARG A 116 3.00 13.75 5.00
N ALA A 117 3.89 12.97 4.40
CA ALA A 117 4.35 13.20 3.03
C ALA A 117 3.29 12.88 1.99
N GLY A 118 2.28 12.08 2.34
CA GLY A 118 1.20 11.65 1.45
C GLY A 118 1.28 10.18 1.04
N LEU A 119 2.09 9.35 1.71
CA LEU A 119 1.97 7.91 1.54
C LEU A 119 0.63 7.44 2.11
N ASP A 120 -0.12 6.63 1.36
CA ASP A 120 -1.41 6.11 1.78
C ASP A 120 -1.37 4.58 2.00
N VAL A 121 -0.72 3.85 1.08
CA VAL A 121 -0.66 2.38 1.10
C VAL A 121 0.78 1.89 1.12
N ALA A 122 1.09 1.01 2.07
CA ALA A 122 2.36 0.30 2.18
C ALA A 122 2.16 -1.19 1.92
N SER A 123 2.74 -1.69 0.84
CA SER A 123 2.83 -3.12 0.57
C SER A 123 3.96 -3.73 1.39
N GLN A 124 3.66 -4.82 2.09
CA GLN A 124 4.62 -5.72 2.74
C GLN A 124 4.66 -7.10 2.05
N ALA A 125 4.20 -7.18 0.80
CA ALA A 125 4.44 -8.35 -0.05
C ALA A 125 5.86 -8.29 -0.64
N ASN A 126 6.87 -8.60 0.17
CA ASN A 126 8.26 -8.67 -0.25
C ASN A 126 9.08 -9.56 0.69
N ASN A 127 10.20 -10.06 0.18
CA ASN A 127 11.14 -10.94 0.89
C ASN A 127 11.75 -10.35 2.16
N HIS A 128 11.65 -9.03 2.37
CA HIS A 128 12.17 -8.36 3.55
C HIS A 128 11.11 -8.09 4.61
N SER A 129 9.84 -8.42 4.38
CA SER A 129 8.79 -8.17 5.36
C SER A 129 8.79 -9.17 6.52
N TYR A 130 9.43 -10.33 6.32
CA TYR A 130 9.54 -11.42 7.30
C TYR A 130 10.91 -11.46 7.99
N ASP A 131 11.73 -10.41 7.87
CA ASP A 131 13.11 -10.41 8.36
C ASP A 131 13.22 -10.60 9.89
N ASP A 132 12.20 -10.21 10.65
CA ASP A 132 12.06 -10.42 12.10
C ASP A 132 11.04 -11.52 12.45
N GLY A 133 10.86 -12.46 11.53
CA GLY A 133 9.95 -13.58 11.66
C GLY A 133 8.46 -13.18 11.70
N PRO A 134 7.57 -14.13 12.04
CA PRO A 134 6.13 -13.92 11.99
C PRO A 134 5.65 -12.89 13.01
N ALA A 135 6.32 -12.80 14.16
CA ALA A 135 6.00 -11.82 15.19
C ALA A 135 6.36 -10.38 14.74
N GLY A 136 7.54 -10.20 14.12
CA GLY A 136 7.94 -8.93 13.54
C GLY A 136 7.04 -8.47 12.40
N LEU A 137 6.63 -9.39 11.52
CA LEU A 137 5.68 -9.10 10.45
C LEU A 137 4.33 -8.61 11.01
N VAL A 138 3.73 -9.36 11.96
CA VAL A 138 2.43 -8.99 12.52
C VAL A 138 2.47 -7.67 13.30
N ASP A 139 3.55 -7.41 14.04
CA ASP A 139 3.78 -6.12 14.70
C ASP A 139 3.90 -4.99 13.68
N SER A 140 4.62 -5.22 12.58
CA SER A 140 4.75 -4.26 11.48
C SER A 140 3.40 -3.88 10.88
N LEU A 141 2.58 -4.86 10.51
CA LEU A 141 1.24 -4.61 9.97
C LEU A 141 0.35 -3.81 10.95
N SER A 142 0.50 -4.05 12.26
CA SER A 142 -0.19 -3.28 13.30
C SER A 142 0.30 -1.82 13.34
N LYS A 143 1.62 -1.60 13.31
CA LYS A 143 2.24 -0.27 13.36
C LYS A 143 1.94 0.57 12.12
N ILE A 144 1.95 -0.02 10.93
CA ILE A 144 1.54 0.65 9.68
C ILE A 144 0.11 1.17 9.81
N ARG A 145 -0.83 0.31 10.25
CA ARG A 145 -2.23 0.69 10.47
C ARG A 145 -2.38 1.76 11.55
N ALA A 146 -1.64 1.64 12.66
CA ALA A 146 -1.65 2.63 13.75
C ALA A 146 -1.12 4.00 13.32
N ALA A 147 -0.24 4.06 12.33
CA ALA A 147 0.24 5.30 11.72
C ALA A 147 -0.75 5.93 10.72
N GLY A 148 -1.92 5.30 10.49
CA GLY A 148 -2.93 5.78 9.55
C GLY A 148 -2.68 5.40 8.10
N LEU A 149 -1.75 4.47 7.85
CA LEU A 149 -1.48 3.90 6.53
C LEU A 149 -2.27 2.61 6.35
N VAL A 150 -2.48 2.23 5.09
CA VAL A 150 -3.09 0.95 4.71
C VAL A 150 -1.97 -0.06 4.47
N ALA A 151 -2.01 -1.20 5.17
CA ALA A 151 -1.09 -2.31 4.93
C ALA A 151 -1.73 -3.34 4.00
N VAL A 152 -0.99 -3.81 2.99
CA VAL A 152 -1.43 -4.87 2.05
C VAL A 152 -0.30 -5.86 1.79
N GLY A 153 -0.62 -7.03 1.24
CA GLY A 153 0.37 -7.97 0.71
C GLY A 153 1.04 -8.87 1.74
N ALA A 154 0.69 -8.74 3.01
CA ALA A 154 1.05 -9.67 4.06
C ALA A 154 -0.04 -9.66 5.15
N GLY A 155 -0.13 -10.74 5.90
CA GLY A 155 -1.23 -10.94 6.84
C GLY A 155 -0.90 -11.91 7.97
N ARG A 156 -1.87 -12.06 8.87
CA ARG A 156 -1.83 -13.05 9.97
C ARG A 156 -2.04 -14.48 9.48
N ASP A 157 -2.59 -14.64 8.28
CA ASP A 157 -2.81 -15.89 7.56
C ASP A 157 -2.93 -15.59 6.05
N GLU A 158 -3.08 -16.64 5.24
CA GLU A 158 -3.24 -16.54 3.78
C GLU A 158 -4.39 -15.62 3.34
N ALA A 159 -5.52 -15.65 4.06
CA ALA A 159 -6.69 -14.86 3.68
C ALA A 159 -6.48 -13.36 3.94
N ASP A 160 -5.87 -13.00 5.08
CA ASP A 160 -5.47 -11.62 5.40
C ASP A 160 -4.39 -11.13 4.42
N ALA A 161 -3.40 -11.97 4.09
CA ALA A 161 -2.31 -11.59 3.18
C ALA A 161 -2.80 -11.27 1.76
N LEU A 162 -3.77 -12.03 1.25
CA LEU A 162 -4.37 -11.84 -0.07
C LEU A 162 -5.50 -10.81 -0.10
N GLN A 163 -5.90 -10.27 1.05
CA GLN A 163 -7.00 -9.32 1.11
C GLN A 163 -6.60 -7.99 0.47
N ALA A 164 -7.30 -7.63 -0.60
CA ALA A 164 -7.17 -6.29 -1.18
C ALA A 164 -7.75 -5.24 -0.22
N ALA A 165 -7.03 -4.13 -0.06
CA ALA A 165 -7.60 -2.94 0.57
C ALA A 165 -8.61 -2.29 -0.38
N SER A 166 -9.82 -2.00 0.10
CA SER A 166 -10.86 -1.32 -0.67
C SER A 166 -11.02 0.13 -0.18
N LEU A 167 -10.76 1.09 -1.08
CA LEU A 167 -10.68 2.51 -0.81
C LEU A 167 -11.74 3.27 -1.60
N GLN A 168 -12.49 4.15 -0.94
CA GLN A 168 -13.47 5.02 -1.58
C GLN A 168 -12.84 6.38 -1.86
N ILE A 169 -12.60 6.71 -3.13
CA ILE A 169 -11.86 7.90 -3.55
C ILE A 169 -12.56 8.53 -4.76
N ASN A 170 -13.00 9.79 -4.66
CA ASN A 170 -13.65 10.53 -5.76
C ASN A 170 -14.75 9.75 -6.52
N GLY A 171 -15.58 8.97 -5.81
CA GLY A 171 -16.65 8.15 -6.40
C GLY A 171 -16.20 6.78 -6.95
N TRP A 172 -14.91 6.45 -6.82
CA TRP A 172 -14.33 5.15 -7.16
C TRP A 172 -14.20 4.25 -5.94
N THR A 173 -14.43 2.95 -6.15
CA THR A 173 -13.92 1.86 -5.32
C THR A 173 -12.59 1.40 -5.91
N VAL A 174 -11.49 1.78 -5.29
CA VAL A 174 -10.13 1.37 -5.68
C VAL A 174 -9.68 0.21 -4.80
N ALA A 175 -9.37 -0.94 -5.40
CA ALA A 175 -8.71 -2.04 -4.73
C ALA A 175 -7.19 -1.92 -4.88
N VAL A 176 -6.46 -2.16 -3.79
CA VAL A 176 -4.99 -2.31 -3.80
C VAL A 176 -4.61 -3.63 -3.17
N LEU A 177 -3.82 -4.44 -3.87
CA LEU A 177 -3.25 -5.69 -3.34
C LEU A 177 -1.73 -5.73 -3.52
N GLY A 178 -1.07 -6.44 -2.60
CA GLY A 178 0.35 -6.77 -2.70
C GLY A 178 0.52 -8.24 -3.10
N ILE A 179 1.51 -8.55 -3.94
CA ILE A 179 1.89 -9.93 -4.31
C ILE A 179 3.40 -10.06 -4.18
N ASP A 180 3.85 -11.14 -3.54
CA ASP A 180 5.26 -11.45 -3.39
C ASP A 180 5.63 -12.63 -4.30
N GLU A 181 6.69 -12.50 -5.07
CA GLU A 181 7.26 -13.56 -5.90
C GLU A 181 8.76 -13.77 -5.63
N VAL A 182 9.31 -13.17 -4.59
CA VAL A 182 10.71 -13.34 -4.21
C VAL A 182 10.73 -13.91 -2.81
N LEU A 183 11.22 -15.14 -2.66
CA LEU A 183 11.15 -15.84 -1.39
C LEU A 183 12.53 -15.95 -0.72
N ASP A 184 12.72 -15.30 0.44
CA ASP A 184 13.95 -15.39 1.24
C ASP A 184 13.70 -15.08 2.74
N PRO A 185 13.28 -16.06 3.56
CA PRO A 185 13.24 -17.50 3.29
C PRO A 185 11.90 -18.00 2.71
N ALA A 186 11.89 -19.20 2.11
CA ALA A 186 10.66 -19.82 1.59
C ALA A 186 9.52 -19.98 2.61
N ASP A 187 9.81 -20.01 3.91
CA ASP A 187 8.80 -20.09 4.97
C ASP A 187 8.08 -18.75 5.23
N GLU A 188 8.42 -17.68 4.53
CA GLU A 188 7.75 -16.39 4.70
C GLU A 188 6.36 -16.31 4.06
N VAL A 189 6.01 -17.24 3.18
CA VAL A 189 4.70 -17.24 2.51
C VAL A 189 3.59 -17.53 3.51
N ALA A 190 2.53 -16.70 3.50
CA ALA A 190 1.37 -16.89 4.35
C ALA A 190 0.69 -18.25 4.06
N ALA A 191 0.19 -18.89 5.11
CA ALA A 191 -0.57 -20.13 4.99
C ALA A 191 -1.79 -20.07 5.93
N PRO A 192 -2.72 -21.03 5.88
CA PRO A 192 -3.76 -21.12 6.90
C PRO A 192 -3.14 -21.11 8.30
N GLU A 193 -3.57 -20.16 9.12
CA GLU A 193 -3.09 -19.96 10.51
C GLU A 193 -1.59 -19.60 10.66
N LYS A 194 -0.91 -19.25 9.56
CA LYS A 194 0.50 -18.83 9.57
C LYS A 194 0.65 -17.43 8.96
N PRO A 195 1.20 -16.45 9.71
CA PRO A 195 1.53 -15.15 9.16
C PRO A 195 2.54 -15.24 8.01
N GLY A 196 2.45 -14.32 7.06
CA GLY A 196 3.39 -14.29 5.95
C GLY A 196 3.00 -13.32 4.84
N THR A 197 3.78 -13.34 3.76
CA THR A 197 3.56 -12.56 2.54
C THR A 197 2.61 -13.26 1.57
N ALA A 198 2.00 -12.48 0.68
CA ALA A 198 0.94 -12.92 -0.21
C ALA A 198 1.45 -13.76 -1.39
N ALA A 199 0.81 -14.91 -1.60
CA ALA A 199 0.91 -15.81 -2.76
C ALA A 199 2.25 -16.54 -2.97
N GLY A 200 3.39 -15.88 -2.77
CA GLY A 200 4.69 -16.43 -3.15
C GLY A 200 4.70 -16.89 -4.62
N HIS A 201 5.29 -18.05 -4.89
CA HIS A 201 5.29 -18.62 -6.24
C HIS A 201 3.96 -19.27 -6.69
N ASP A 202 2.89 -19.25 -5.89
CA ASP A 202 1.55 -19.68 -6.34
C ASP A 202 0.85 -18.56 -7.14
N PHE A 203 1.25 -18.44 -8.40
CA PHE A 203 0.67 -17.44 -9.29
C PHE A 203 -0.83 -17.69 -9.57
N ALA A 204 -1.33 -18.93 -9.41
CA ALA A 204 -2.75 -19.18 -9.56
C ALA A 204 -3.56 -18.57 -8.41
N LEU A 205 -3.02 -18.59 -7.19
CA LEU A 205 -3.58 -17.91 -6.02
C LEU A 205 -3.54 -16.39 -6.19
N ALA A 206 -2.41 -15.84 -6.67
CA ALA A 206 -2.31 -14.43 -7.02
C ALA A 206 -3.39 -13.99 -8.03
N LEU A 207 -3.60 -14.76 -9.11
CA LEU A 207 -4.65 -14.48 -10.09
C LEU A 207 -6.07 -14.61 -9.52
N ARG A 208 -6.31 -15.47 -8.54
CA ARG A 208 -7.61 -15.53 -7.85
C ARG A 208 -7.86 -14.23 -7.08
N ALA A 209 -6.89 -13.79 -6.28
CA ALA A 209 -7.00 -12.55 -5.52
C ALA A 209 -7.27 -11.32 -6.42
N VAL A 210 -6.62 -11.24 -7.58
CA VAL A 210 -6.89 -10.18 -8.58
C VAL A 210 -8.33 -10.22 -9.08
N ARG A 211 -8.87 -11.41 -9.41
CA ARG A 211 -10.26 -11.56 -9.87
C ARG A 211 -11.26 -11.17 -8.79
N ASP A 212 -11.00 -11.57 -7.54
CA ASP A 212 -11.87 -11.27 -6.41
C ASP A 212 -11.91 -9.76 -6.12
N ALA A 213 -10.75 -9.09 -6.22
CA ALA A 213 -10.65 -7.63 -6.13
C ALA A 213 -11.42 -6.95 -7.27
N ALA A 214 -11.25 -7.42 -8.52
CA ALA A 214 -11.93 -6.88 -9.70
C ALA A 214 -13.45 -7.06 -9.67
N ALA A 215 -13.94 -8.15 -9.08
CA ALA A 215 -15.38 -8.41 -8.96
C ALA A 215 -16.11 -7.43 -8.03
N SER A 216 -15.38 -6.72 -7.16
CA SER A 216 -15.94 -5.85 -6.12
C SER A 216 -15.46 -4.39 -6.20
N SER A 217 -14.66 -4.04 -7.21
CA SER A 217 -14.01 -2.74 -7.34
C SER A 217 -14.10 -2.19 -8.76
N ASP A 218 -13.86 -0.88 -8.90
CA ASP A 218 -13.86 -0.21 -10.20
C ASP A 218 -12.48 -0.14 -10.85
N LEU A 219 -11.45 -0.18 -9.98
CA LEU A 219 -10.06 -0.05 -10.34
C LEU A 219 -9.24 -0.95 -9.42
N VAL A 220 -8.38 -1.78 -10.00
CA VAL A 220 -7.50 -2.68 -9.26
C VAL A 220 -6.03 -2.31 -9.49
N VAL A 221 -5.34 -1.93 -8.42
CA VAL A 221 -3.90 -1.65 -8.40
C VAL A 221 -3.18 -2.83 -7.75
N VAL A 222 -2.22 -3.41 -8.46
CA VAL A 222 -1.37 -4.49 -7.96
C VAL A 222 0.03 -3.94 -7.71
N MET A 223 0.53 -4.03 -6.47
CA MET A 223 1.95 -3.89 -6.16
C MET A 223 2.57 -5.28 -6.11
N ILE A 224 3.56 -5.57 -6.95
CA ILE A 224 4.21 -6.87 -7.02
C ILE A 224 5.72 -6.77 -6.83
N HIS A 225 6.28 -7.69 -6.03
CA HIS A 225 7.70 -7.78 -5.74
C HIS A 225 8.29 -9.00 -6.44
N TRP A 226 9.09 -8.80 -7.49
CA TRP A 226 9.44 -9.86 -8.44
C TRP A 226 10.70 -9.58 -9.26
N GLY A 227 11.11 -10.51 -10.11
CA GLY A 227 12.21 -10.29 -11.04
C GLY A 227 13.54 -10.74 -10.46
N VAL A 228 14.62 -10.14 -10.98
CA VAL A 228 15.99 -10.51 -10.62
C VAL A 228 16.71 -9.24 -10.17
N GLU A 229 17.33 -9.31 -9.00
CA GLU A 229 18.15 -8.21 -8.47
C GLU A 229 19.08 -7.61 -9.53
N LEU A 230 19.07 -6.29 -9.58
CA LEU A 230 19.94 -5.44 -10.41
C LEU A 230 19.76 -5.58 -11.92
N ASP A 231 18.81 -6.39 -12.38
CA ASP A 231 18.46 -6.47 -13.79
C ASP A 231 17.65 -5.26 -14.22
N ALA A 232 18.15 -4.54 -15.23
CA ALA A 232 17.46 -3.37 -15.79
C ALA A 232 16.40 -3.76 -16.84
N ARG A 233 16.18 -5.06 -17.07
CA ARG A 233 15.17 -5.56 -18.01
C ARG A 233 14.26 -6.60 -17.33
N PRO A 234 12.94 -6.53 -17.57
CA PRO A 234 12.04 -7.54 -17.09
C PRO A 234 12.34 -8.88 -17.76
N ARG A 235 12.20 -9.96 -17.01
CA ARG A 235 12.25 -11.33 -17.52
C ARG A 235 10.94 -11.68 -18.21
N GLY A 236 10.99 -12.67 -19.12
CA GLY A 236 9.80 -13.11 -19.86
C GLY A 236 8.65 -13.57 -18.95
N TYR A 237 8.97 -14.14 -17.78
CA TYR A 237 7.96 -14.53 -16.80
C TYR A 237 7.28 -13.32 -16.15
N GLN A 238 8.02 -12.24 -15.83
CA GLN A 238 7.44 -10.99 -15.32
C GLN A 238 6.44 -10.42 -16.34
N VAL A 239 6.81 -10.39 -17.64
CA VAL A 239 5.92 -9.94 -18.72
C VAL A 239 4.66 -10.81 -18.81
N GLY A 240 4.83 -12.12 -18.86
CA GLY A 240 3.70 -13.06 -18.95
C GLY A 240 2.80 -13.05 -17.71
N GLN A 241 3.33 -12.75 -16.52
CA GLN A 241 2.53 -12.60 -15.30
C GLN A 241 1.80 -11.27 -15.27
N ALA A 242 2.46 -10.18 -15.67
CA ALA A 242 1.85 -8.87 -15.80
C ALA A 242 0.62 -8.91 -16.71
N HIS A 243 0.76 -9.48 -17.91
CA HIS A 243 -0.35 -9.62 -18.86
C HIS A 243 -1.50 -10.46 -18.29
N ARG A 244 -1.20 -11.58 -17.63
CA ARG A 244 -2.22 -12.43 -17.01
C ARG A 244 -2.96 -11.75 -15.86
N MET A 245 -2.30 -10.90 -15.07
CA MET A 245 -2.95 -10.10 -14.04
C MET A 245 -3.87 -9.03 -14.66
N ILE A 246 -3.43 -8.33 -15.71
CA ILE A 246 -4.29 -7.40 -16.46
C ILE A 246 -5.51 -8.14 -17.03
N ASP A 247 -5.30 -9.30 -17.64
CA ASP A 247 -6.38 -10.13 -18.19
C ASP A 247 -7.33 -10.68 -17.12
N ALA A 248 -6.88 -10.76 -15.87
CA ALA A 248 -7.69 -11.16 -14.70
C ALA A 248 -8.46 -9.99 -14.07
N GLY A 249 -8.23 -8.75 -14.50
CA GLY A 249 -8.95 -7.56 -14.03
C GLY A 249 -8.08 -6.52 -13.31
N ALA A 250 -6.75 -6.66 -13.29
CA ALA A 250 -5.87 -5.58 -12.84
C ALA A 250 -5.90 -4.40 -13.83
N ASP A 251 -5.88 -3.17 -13.31
CA ASP A 251 -5.85 -1.94 -14.11
C ASP A 251 -4.47 -1.27 -14.10
N VAL A 252 -3.68 -1.49 -13.05
CA VAL A 252 -2.35 -0.93 -12.87
C VAL A 252 -1.46 -1.97 -12.20
N ILE A 253 -0.25 -2.17 -12.72
CA ILE A 253 0.76 -3.02 -12.09
C ILE A 253 1.98 -2.18 -11.73
N LEU A 254 2.34 -2.16 -10.45
CA LEU A 254 3.51 -1.48 -9.88
C LEU A 254 4.51 -2.53 -9.43
N GLY A 255 5.66 -2.61 -10.10
CA GLY A 255 6.72 -3.57 -9.79
C GLY A 255 7.81 -3.00 -8.89
N SER A 256 8.39 -3.87 -8.08
CA SER A 256 9.49 -3.62 -7.14
C SER A 256 10.47 -4.82 -7.13
N HIS A 257 11.54 -4.78 -6.31
CA HIS A 257 12.60 -5.81 -6.14
C HIS A 257 13.91 -5.66 -6.94
N PRO A 258 13.94 -5.44 -8.28
CA PRO A 258 15.22 -5.39 -9.00
C PRO A 258 16.18 -4.29 -8.54
N HIS A 259 15.77 -3.37 -7.65
CA HIS A 259 16.54 -2.21 -7.19
C HIS A 259 17.04 -1.31 -8.34
N ARG A 260 16.37 -1.43 -9.51
CA ARG A 260 16.70 -0.77 -10.78
C ARG A 260 15.39 -0.48 -11.50
N VAL A 261 15.25 0.75 -11.99
CA VAL A 261 14.13 1.10 -12.87
C VAL A 261 14.13 0.20 -14.10
N GLN A 262 13.00 -0.46 -14.35
CA GLN A 262 12.72 -1.21 -15.57
C GLN A 262 11.72 -0.44 -16.44
N PRO A 263 11.59 -0.77 -17.75
CA PRO A 263 10.65 -0.10 -18.63
C PRO A 263 9.19 -0.14 -18.15
N MET A 264 8.41 0.83 -18.61
CA MET A 264 6.95 0.80 -18.55
C MET A 264 6.40 0.22 -19.86
N GLU A 265 5.36 -0.59 -19.78
CA GLU A 265 4.56 -1.08 -20.90
C GLU A 265 3.11 -0.59 -20.76
N THR A 266 2.39 -0.48 -21.87
CA THR A 266 0.93 -0.39 -21.85
C THR A 266 0.35 -1.60 -22.57
N TYR A 267 -0.38 -2.43 -21.84
CA TYR A 267 -1.02 -3.64 -22.36
C TYR A 267 -2.53 -3.50 -22.18
N ARG A 268 -3.29 -3.62 -23.28
CA ARG A 268 -4.76 -3.43 -23.30
C ARG A 268 -5.24 -2.11 -22.66
N GLY A 269 -4.47 -1.04 -22.87
CA GLY A 269 -4.76 0.28 -22.30
C GLY A 269 -4.43 0.43 -20.81
N ARG A 270 -3.81 -0.59 -20.18
CA ARG A 270 -3.43 -0.59 -18.76
C ARG A 270 -1.91 -0.47 -18.60
N PRO A 271 -1.40 0.45 -17.75
CA PRO A 271 0.02 0.61 -17.54
C PRO A 271 0.62 -0.49 -16.65
N ILE A 272 1.79 -0.97 -17.04
CA ILE A 272 2.60 -1.95 -16.32
C ILE A 272 3.97 -1.31 -16.08
N PHE A 273 4.33 -1.15 -14.82
CA PHE A 273 5.65 -0.68 -14.39
C PHE A 273 6.43 -1.88 -13.87
N TYR A 274 7.39 -2.41 -14.62
CA TYR A 274 8.04 -3.67 -14.23
C TYR A 274 8.93 -3.56 -12.99
N SER A 275 9.56 -2.40 -12.78
CA SER A 275 10.23 -2.05 -11.54
C SER A 275 10.43 -0.54 -11.47
N LEU A 276 10.12 0.04 -10.32
CA LEU A 276 10.34 1.46 -10.02
C LEU A 276 11.71 1.72 -9.37
N GLY A 277 12.45 0.66 -9.03
CA GLY A 277 13.73 0.72 -8.36
C GLY A 277 13.67 1.24 -6.92
N ASN A 278 14.83 1.49 -6.34
CA ASN A 278 14.95 2.04 -4.99
C ASN A 278 14.37 3.43 -4.88
N PHE A 279 13.55 3.74 -3.89
CA PHE A 279 13.03 5.08 -3.68
C PHE A 279 13.59 5.74 -2.41
N VAL A 280 13.33 5.17 -1.23
CA VAL A 280 13.98 5.59 0.02
C VAL A 280 14.97 4.50 0.40
N TRP A 281 16.22 4.66 -0.03
CA TRP A 281 17.24 3.63 0.09
C TRP A 281 18.63 4.24 0.29
N PRO A 282 19.62 3.48 0.80
CA PRO A 282 21.02 3.91 0.78
C PRO A 282 21.50 4.23 -0.64
N ARG A 283 22.32 5.29 -0.78
CA ARG A 283 22.87 5.69 -2.07
C ARG A 283 24.13 4.87 -2.40
N LEU A 284 23.92 3.63 -2.83
CA LEU A 284 25.03 2.67 -3.01
C LEU A 284 25.84 2.91 -4.30
N THR A 285 25.15 3.08 -5.43
CA THR A 285 25.74 3.25 -6.76
C THR A 285 24.92 4.22 -7.61
N PRO A 286 25.50 4.91 -8.61
CA PRO A 286 24.72 5.76 -9.53
C PRO A 286 23.60 4.99 -10.25
N MET A 287 23.78 3.69 -10.47
CA MET A 287 22.79 2.85 -11.13
C MET A 287 21.58 2.58 -10.22
N THR A 288 21.82 2.17 -8.98
CA THR A 288 20.75 1.89 -8.01
C THR A 288 20.18 3.13 -7.33
N SER A 289 20.77 4.31 -7.58
CA SER A 289 20.25 5.61 -7.12
C SER A 289 19.22 6.20 -8.09
N ARG A 290 19.19 5.75 -9.35
CA ARG A 290 18.16 6.15 -10.30
C ARG A 290 16.85 5.47 -9.92
N THR A 291 15.79 6.25 -9.84
CA THR A 291 14.46 5.79 -9.45
C THR A 291 13.40 6.48 -10.30
N ALA A 292 12.17 6.00 -10.18
CA ALA A 292 11.05 6.64 -10.82
C ALA A 292 9.79 6.53 -9.97
N ILE A 293 8.92 7.50 -10.13
CA ILE A 293 7.58 7.48 -9.58
C ILE A 293 6.65 7.12 -10.74
N ALA A 294 5.86 6.07 -10.58
CA ALA A 294 4.73 5.83 -11.48
C ALA A 294 3.69 6.92 -11.23
N GLU A 295 3.28 7.65 -12.26
CA GLU A 295 2.10 8.51 -12.22
C GLU A 295 1.05 7.90 -13.14
N VAL A 296 -0.12 7.59 -12.58
CA VAL A 296 -1.25 7.04 -13.32
C VAL A 296 -2.44 7.97 -13.18
N VAL A 297 -2.94 8.45 -14.32
CA VAL A 297 -4.15 9.27 -14.39
C VAL A 297 -5.29 8.41 -14.92
N VAL A 298 -6.38 8.35 -14.17
CA VAL A 298 -7.61 7.64 -14.54
C VAL A 298 -8.72 8.66 -14.75
N ALA A 299 -9.23 8.76 -15.98
CA ALA A 299 -10.36 9.63 -16.31
C ALA A 299 -11.68 9.08 -15.73
N PRO A 300 -12.73 9.90 -15.59
CA PRO A 300 -14.04 9.47 -15.07
C PRO A 300 -14.65 8.22 -15.74
N ASP A 301 -14.36 8.02 -17.02
CA ASP A 301 -14.82 6.88 -17.83
C ASP A 301 -13.96 5.62 -17.66
N GLY A 302 -12.86 5.69 -16.90
CA GLY A 302 -11.92 4.60 -16.65
C GLY A 302 -10.77 4.50 -17.66
N ALA A 303 -10.65 5.46 -18.59
CA ALA A 303 -9.47 5.54 -19.44
C ALA A 303 -8.22 5.85 -18.59
N THR A 304 -7.20 5.00 -18.72
CA THR A 304 -6.02 5.03 -17.86
C THR A 304 -4.77 5.37 -18.66
N ARG A 305 -3.95 6.28 -18.14
CA ARG A 305 -2.65 6.64 -18.72
C ARG A 305 -1.57 6.58 -17.64
N GLY A 306 -0.51 5.83 -17.90
CA GLY A 306 0.69 5.80 -17.06
C GLY A 306 1.82 6.66 -17.60
N SER A 307 2.67 7.17 -16.70
CA SER A 307 3.95 7.81 -17.01
C SER A 307 4.98 7.54 -15.90
N LEU A 308 6.27 7.64 -16.24
CA LEU A 308 7.36 7.55 -15.28
C LEU A 308 7.91 8.96 -15.02
N LEU A 309 7.76 9.45 -13.80
CA LEU A 309 8.39 10.69 -13.36
C LEU A 309 9.81 10.37 -12.86
N PRO A 310 10.87 10.90 -13.49
CA PRO A 310 12.23 10.56 -13.12
C PRO A 310 12.62 11.18 -11.77
N ALA A 311 13.29 10.38 -10.94
CA ALA A 311 13.84 10.82 -9.66
C ALA A 311 15.22 10.19 -9.43
N GLU A 312 15.98 10.76 -8.49
CA GLU A 312 17.27 10.21 -8.07
C GLU A 312 17.42 10.30 -6.56
N ILE A 313 17.99 9.24 -5.96
CA ILE A 313 18.50 9.26 -4.59
C ILE A 313 19.81 10.05 -4.60
N VAL A 314 19.74 11.33 -4.25
CA VAL A 314 20.91 12.24 -4.29
C VAL A 314 21.81 12.12 -3.06
N SER A 315 21.28 11.53 -1.99
CA SER A 315 21.94 11.24 -0.72
C SER A 315 21.19 10.07 -0.06
N ASP A 316 21.81 9.37 0.89
CA ASP A 316 21.16 8.25 1.59
C ASP A 316 19.75 8.60 2.05
N GLY A 317 18.79 7.79 1.60
CA GLY A 317 17.37 7.94 1.86
C GLY A 317 16.75 9.23 1.37
N HIS A 318 17.30 9.92 0.36
CA HIS A 318 16.79 11.20 -0.13
C HIS A 318 16.50 11.18 -1.64
N PRO A 319 15.32 10.71 -2.06
CA PRO A 319 14.85 10.87 -3.43
C PRO A 319 14.51 12.33 -3.74
N MET A 320 14.93 12.80 -4.92
CA MET A 320 14.57 14.09 -5.49
C MET A 320 14.00 13.92 -6.89
N LEU A 321 12.93 14.66 -7.20
CA LEU A 321 12.41 14.76 -8.57
C LEU A 321 13.45 15.42 -9.49
N ILE A 322 13.66 14.84 -10.67
CA ILE A 322 14.51 15.44 -11.70
C ILE A 322 13.62 16.34 -12.57
N THR A 323 13.69 17.66 -12.36
CA THR A 323 12.85 18.65 -13.07
C THR A 323 13.48 19.22 -14.34
N ALA A 324 14.74 18.90 -14.65
CA ALA A 324 15.43 19.36 -15.85
C ALA A 324 15.51 18.25 -16.92
N PRO A 325 15.40 18.58 -18.23
CA PRO A 325 15.59 17.61 -19.30
C PRO A 325 17.07 17.20 -19.35
N GLN A 326 17.43 16.18 -18.60
CA GLN A 326 18.60 15.37 -18.93
C GLN A 326 18.13 14.30 -19.90
N ASN A 327 18.85 14.08 -21.00
CA ASN A 327 18.54 13.03 -21.99
C ASN A 327 18.37 11.68 -21.28
N PHE A 328 17.12 11.34 -20.97
CA PHE A 328 16.72 10.09 -20.32
C PHE A 328 16.73 9.00 -21.39
N ASP A 329 17.93 8.63 -21.84
CA ASP A 329 18.10 7.61 -22.86
C ASP A 329 18.03 6.22 -22.22
N MET A 330 16.83 5.65 -22.19
CA MET A 330 16.57 4.27 -21.79
C MET A 330 17.38 3.24 -22.59
N ARG A 331 17.92 3.60 -23.77
CA ARG A 331 18.67 2.67 -24.64
C ARG A 331 20.12 2.44 -24.19
N ARG A 332 20.69 3.33 -23.37
CA ARG A 332 22.08 3.21 -22.85
C ARG A 332 22.23 2.28 -21.64
N LEU A 333 21.14 1.66 -21.17
CA LEU A 333 21.13 0.79 -19.98
C LEU A 333 21.67 -0.63 -20.23
N SER A 334 22.19 -0.94 -21.42
CA SER A 334 22.51 -2.31 -21.82
C SER A 334 23.88 -2.84 -21.36
N HIS A 335 24.83 -2.01 -20.92
CA HIS A 335 26.23 -2.44 -20.75
C HIS A 335 26.85 -1.95 -19.43
N ALA A 336 26.44 -2.50 -18.29
CA ALA A 336 27.25 -2.51 -17.06
C ALA A 336 26.56 -3.36 -15.98
N SER A 337 26.62 -4.70 -16.07
CA SER A 337 26.25 -5.55 -14.93
C SER A 337 27.29 -6.65 -14.77
N ALA A 338 27.80 -6.80 -13.53
CA ALA A 338 28.22 -8.07 -12.91
C ALA A 338 29.24 -7.95 -11.76
N ARG A 339 29.93 -6.81 -11.51
CA ARG A 339 31.04 -6.78 -10.53
C ARG A 339 30.84 -5.96 -9.25
N GLN A 340 29.74 -5.25 -9.07
CA GLN A 340 29.56 -4.32 -7.94
C GLN A 340 28.59 -4.80 -6.85
N THR A 341 28.04 -6.01 -6.96
CA THR A 341 26.92 -6.49 -6.14
C THR A 341 27.32 -6.78 -4.70
N MET A 342 28.23 -7.72 -4.45
CA MET A 342 28.59 -8.13 -3.08
C MET A 342 29.21 -7.01 -2.24
N ALA A 343 30.14 -6.23 -2.79
CA ALA A 343 30.83 -5.20 -2.01
C ALA A 343 29.92 -4.02 -1.61
N SER A 344 28.89 -3.74 -2.41
CA SER A 344 27.93 -2.67 -2.11
C SER A 344 26.95 -3.07 -1.01
N TRP A 345 26.48 -4.32 -1.03
CA TRP A 345 25.62 -4.91 -0.01
C TRP A 345 26.38 -5.30 1.28
N GLN A 346 27.68 -5.61 1.20
CA GLN A 346 28.52 -5.80 2.41
C GLN A 346 28.61 -4.55 3.28
N ARG A 347 28.48 -3.34 2.71
CA ARG A 347 28.42 -2.08 3.50
C ARG A 347 27.14 -1.95 4.33
N ILE A 348 26.07 -2.62 3.90
CA ILE A 348 24.75 -2.67 4.56
C ILE A 348 24.79 -3.69 5.73
N GLY A 349 25.57 -4.77 5.60
CA GLY A 349 25.63 -5.88 6.57
C GLY A 349 26.70 -5.82 7.67
N THR A 350 27.54 -4.77 7.75
CA THR A 350 28.52 -4.65 8.84
C THR A 350 27.91 -3.92 10.05
N PRO A 351 27.73 -4.57 11.21
CA PRO A 351 27.40 -3.86 12.44
C PRO A 351 28.58 -2.94 12.78
N SER A 352 28.32 -1.66 13.03
CA SER A 352 29.32 -0.82 13.68
C SER A 352 29.56 -1.39 15.07
N SER A 353 30.69 -2.06 15.27
CA SER A 353 31.17 -2.48 16.58
C SER A 353 31.14 -1.27 17.51
N GLY A 354 30.38 -1.38 18.60
CA GLY A 354 30.05 -0.28 19.48
C GLY A 354 31.28 0.41 20.07
N GLU A 355 31.38 1.72 19.83
CA GLU A 355 32.06 2.61 20.76
C GLU A 355 31.07 2.99 21.86
N THR A 356 31.36 2.48 23.05
CA THR A 356 30.68 2.81 24.31
C THR A 356 30.97 4.27 24.67
N ASN A 357 30.09 5.18 24.25
CA ASN A 357 30.20 6.56 24.70
C ASN A 357 29.49 6.73 26.05
N ARG A 358 30.30 6.80 27.12
CA ARG A 358 29.86 7.28 28.44
C ARG A 358 29.32 8.70 28.28
N SER A 359 28.05 8.93 28.57
CA SER A 359 27.52 10.28 28.73
C SER A 359 27.19 10.56 30.20
N SER A 360 27.87 11.59 30.70
CA SER A 360 27.65 12.27 31.96
C SER A 360 26.30 12.96 32.01
N ALA A 361 25.71 12.95 33.20
CA ALA A 361 24.44 13.57 33.54
C ALA A 361 24.48 15.12 33.61
N GLY A 362 23.31 15.73 33.40
CA GLY A 362 22.91 17.09 33.80
C GLY A 362 22.92 18.10 32.65
N ALA A 363 21.93 18.97 32.42
CA ALA A 363 20.74 19.34 33.18
C ALA A 363 19.73 20.09 32.27
N SER A 364 18.43 19.95 32.61
CA SER A 364 17.30 20.89 32.50
C SER A 364 17.20 21.92 31.36
N GLY A 365 16.03 21.91 30.70
CA GLY A 365 15.50 23.06 29.96
C GLY A 365 14.09 22.81 29.43
N THR A 366 13.07 23.03 30.25
CA THR A 366 11.65 22.95 29.86
C THR A 366 11.25 24.17 29.04
N SER A 367 10.66 23.98 27.85
CA SER A 367 9.76 24.96 27.24
C SER A 367 8.58 24.27 26.55
N ARG A 368 7.40 24.39 27.15
CA ARG A 368 6.11 24.08 26.55
C ARG A 368 5.82 25.10 25.45
N THR A 369 5.54 24.61 24.24
CA THR A 369 4.87 25.40 23.21
C THR A 369 3.71 24.60 22.64
N THR A 370 2.50 24.96 23.03
CA THR A 370 1.24 24.42 22.49
C THR A 370 0.98 24.98 21.10
N TRP A 371 1.00 24.12 20.08
CA TRP A 371 0.50 24.46 18.74
C TRP A 371 -0.91 23.91 18.55
N ARG A 372 -1.87 24.82 18.31
CA ARG A 372 -3.23 24.48 17.87
C ARG A 372 -3.17 23.95 16.43
N ARG A 373 -3.84 22.81 16.20
CA ARG A 373 -4.03 22.18 14.89
C ARG A 373 -5.04 22.98 14.04
N PRO A 374 -4.80 23.21 12.74
CA PRO A 374 -5.88 23.33 11.77
C PRO A 374 -6.37 21.92 11.41
N GLY A 375 -7.69 21.77 11.26
CA GLY A 375 -8.35 20.48 11.01
C GLY A 375 -7.91 19.83 9.69
N SER A 376 -7.46 18.58 9.77
CA SER A 376 -7.26 17.69 8.63
C SER A 376 -8.48 16.78 8.51
N PHE A 377 -9.21 16.85 7.39
CA PHE A 377 -10.14 15.80 7.00
C PHE A 377 -9.32 14.54 6.65
N PRO A 378 -9.70 13.33 7.12
CA PRO A 378 -9.02 12.11 6.72
C PRO A 378 -9.28 11.85 5.23
N ARG A 379 -8.20 11.80 4.43
CA ARG A 379 -8.24 11.58 2.97
C ARG A 379 -8.70 10.17 2.60
N VAL A 380 -8.44 9.19 3.46
CA VAL A 380 -8.74 7.78 3.19
C VAL A 380 -9.55 7.22 4.36
N ARG A 381 -10.78 6.78 4.08
CA ARG A 381 -11.54 5.90 4.97
C ARG A 381 -11.43 4.48 4.44
N ALA A 382 -10.47 3.73 4.95
CA ALA A 382 -10.42 2.29 4.72
C ALA A 382 -11.54 1.63 5.54
N TRP A 383 -12.39 0.85 4.87
CA TRP A 383 -13.35 -0.02 5.54
C TRP A 383 -12.84 -1.45 5.40
N ALA A 384 -12.38 -2.05 6.51
CA ALA A 384 -12.21 -3.49 6.56
C ALA A 384 -13.60 -4.11 6.66
N MET A 385 -14.13 -4.64 5.54
CA MET A 385 -15.30 -5.50 5.61
C MET A 385 -14.87 -6.83 6.24
N SER A 386 -15.17 -7.02 7.52
CA SER A 386 -15.10 -8.34 8.15
C SER A 386 -16.14 -9.23 7.49
N GLY A 387 -15.73 -10.18 6.66
CA GLY A 387 -16.61 -11.16 6.05
C GLY A 387 -17.33 -11.97 7.12
N SER A 388 -18.63 -11.71 7.29
CA SER A 388 -19.51 -12.57 8.06
C SER A 388 -19.63 -13.92 7.34
N ARG A 389 -19.08 -14.98 7.94
CA ARG A 389 -19.31 -16.36 7.50
C ARG A 389 -20.81 -16.65 7.55
N CYS A 390 -21.45 -16.78 6.39
CA CYS A 390 -22.71 -17.52 6.30
C CYS A 390 -22.40 -19.00 6.56
N ARG A 391 -23.03 -19.54 7.61
CA ARG A 391 -23.11 -20.98 7.87
C ARG A 391 -24.06 -21.65 6.89
#